data_AF-A0A4Y2BP99-F1
#
_entry.id   AF-A0A4Y2BP99-F1
#
_cell.length_a   1.000
_cell.length_b   1.000
_cell.length_c   1.000
_cell.angle_alpha   90.00
_cell.angle_beta   90.00
_cell.angle_gamma   90.00
#
_symmetry.space_group_name_H-M   'P 1'
#
loop_
_entity.id
_entity.type
_entity.pdbx_description
1 polymer ?
#
loop_
_entity_poly.entity_id
_entity_poly.type
_entity_poly.pdbx_seq_one_letter_code
_entity_poly.pdbx_strand_id
1 'polypeptide(L)'
;MLNINLDKSVSCSMDLSIISQTIQAIEFNSEEFLLNITGAYSTTPTAALQVIEGIIPLQIKAEQEAVYVRTARLYKTSNYNNINFNPNNYEDGTTSTKFYPAIFQLEDRISLEKQFLPVPGLNICTDGSKIEDKTGSAFCVMEEDITKYEWIAQLSPFNTVFQAELLAIQEACLWEARPTNG
;
A
#
# COMPACT_ATOMS: atom_id res chain seq x y z
N MET A 1 -8.18 29.01 -1.65
CA MET A 1 -6.74 28.94 -1.29
C MET A 1 -6.58 27.79 -0.32
N LEU A 2 -6.14 26.62 -0.81
CA LEU A 2 -5.79 25.50 0.05
C LEU A 2 -4.35 25.71 0.53
N ASN A 3 -4.18 25.66 1.84
CA ASN A 3 -2.94 25.96 2.55
C ASN A 3 -2.23 24.62 2.80
N ILE A 4 -1.06 24.40 2.17
CA ILE A 4 -0.33 23.14 2.23
C ILE A 4 0.68 23.23 3.39
N ASN A 5 0.51 22.41 4.41
CA ASN A 5 1.40 22.37 5.57
C ASN A 5 2.34 21.17 5.41
N LEU A 6 3.56 21.44 4.93
CA LEU A 6 4.62 20.47 4.73
C LEU A 6 5.30 20.18 6.08
N ASP A 7 4.82 19.18 6.80
CA ASP A 7 5.68 18.55 7.80
C ASP A 7 5.26 17.11 8.10
N LYS A 8 6.29 16.26 8.24
CA LYS A 8 6.29 14.80 8.51
C LYS A 8 6.24 13.88 7.30
N SER A 9 7.45 13.55 6.84
CA SER A 9 7.75 12.32 6.13
C SER A 9 7.41 11.08 6.97
N VAL A 10 6.50 10.24 6.47
CA VAL A 10 6.37 8.85 6.90
C VAL A 10 6.34 7.98 5.64
N SER A 11 7.48 7.34 5.37
CA SER A 11 7.58 6.28 4.36
C SER A 11 6.95 5.01 4.94
N CYS A 12 5.93 4.46 4.27
CA CYS A 12 5.58 3.05 4.38
C CYS A 12 4.77 2.63 3.14
N SER A 13 5.44 1.98 2.17
CA SER A 13 4.75 1.31 1.07
C SER A 13 4.15 0.01 1.62
N MET A 14 2.83 0.02 1.84
CA MET A 14 2.06 -1.20 2.09
C MET A 14 1.83 -1.89 0.74
N ASP A 15 2.34 -3.11 0.62
CA ASP A 15 2.28 -3.94 -0.58
C ASP A 15 0.82 -4.20 -1.01
N LEU A 16 0.45 -3.87 -2.26
CA LEU A 16 -0.92 -3.99 -2.78
C LEU A 16 -1.49 -5.42 -2.68
N SER A 17 -0.63 -6.44 -2.67
CA SER A 17 -1.03 -7.84 -2.46
C SER A 17 -1.43 -8.13 -1.02
N ILE A 18 -0.68 -7.56 -0.06
CA ILE A 18 -1.00 -7.59 1.35
C ILE A 18 -2.26 -6.77 1.59
N ILE A 19 -2.39 -5.59 0.97
CA ILE A 19 -3.59 -4.76 1.07
C ILE A 19 -4.81 -5.53 0.54
N SER A 20 -4.72 -6.21 -0.60
CA SER A 20 -5.84 -6.98 -1.16
C SER A 20 -6.23 -8.18 -0.29
N GLN A 21 -5.26 -8.97 0.19
CA GLN A 21 -5.52 -10.08 1.12
C GLN A 21 -6.03 -9.58 2.48
N THR A 22 -5.54 -8.42 2.94
CA THR A 22 -5.98 -7.75 4.16
C THR A 22 -7.38 -7.20 4.00
N ILE A 23 -7.74 -6.60 2.87
CA ILE A 23 -9.10 -6.14 2.54
C ILE A 23 -10.05 -7.33 2.49
N GLN A 24 -9.74 -8.39 1.74
CA GLN A 24 -10.57 -9.60 1.70
C GLN A 24 -10.71 -10.25 3.08
N ALA A 25 -9.62 -10.28 3.86
CA ALA A 25 -9.68 -10.76 5.24
C ALA A 25 -10.52 -9.84 6.12
N ILE A 26 -10.46 -8.52 5.96
CA ILE A 26 -11.24 -7.56 6.73
C ILE A 26 -12.73 -7.65 6.36
N GLU A 27 -13.06 -7.77 5.08
CA GLU A 27 -14.44 -7.95 4.60
C GLU A 27 -15.04 -9.22 5.19
N PHE A 28 -14.31 -10.33 5.10
CA PHE A 28 -14.70 -11.63 5.67
C PHE A 28 -14.75 -11.63 7.21
N ASN A 29 -13.95 -10.79 7.87
CA ASN A 29 -13.93 -10.63 9.32
C ASN A 29 -14.72 -9.41 9.82
N SER A 30 -15.56 -8.82 8.97
CA SER A 30 -16.42 -7.72 9.40
C SER A 30 -17.50 -8.25 10.36
N GLU A 31 -17.79 -7.49 11.41
CA GLU A 31 -18.77 -7.87 12.43
C GLU A 31 -20.14 -8.13 11.81
N GLU A 32 -20.58 -7.27 10.88
CA GLU A 32 -21.86 -7.40 10.19
C GLU A 32 -21.94 -8.66 9.33
N PHE A 33 -20.87 -9.01 8.61
CA PHE A 33 -20.81 -10.26 7.82
C PHE A 33 -20.90 -11.49 8.73
N LEU A 34 -20.12 -11.51 9.81
CA LEU A 34 -20.09 -12.63 10.75
C LEU A 34 -21.42 -12.80 11.50
N LEU A 35 -22.09 -11.70 11.88
CA LEU A 35 -23.41 -11.74 12.49
C LEU A 35 -24.48 -12.25 11.51
N ASN A 36 -24.39 -11.86 10.24
CA ASN A 36 -25.36 -12.27 9.23
C ASN A 36 -25.30 -13.77 8.90
N ILE A 37 -24.10 -14.38 8.95
CA ILE A 37 -23.94 -15.83 8.71
C ILE A 37 -24.22 -16.68 9.96
N THR A 38 -23.82 -16.22 11.14
CA THR A 38 -24.00 -16.96 12.40
C THR A 38 -25.39 -16.79 13.01
N GLY A 39 -26.10 -15.71 12.68
CA GLY A 39 -27.36 -15.32 13.34
C GLY A 39 -27.19 -14.94 14.80
N ALA A 40 -25.97 -14.60 15.24
CA ALA A 40 -25.67 -14.27 16.63
C ALA A 40 -26.15 -12.85 17.00
N TYR A 41 -26.25 -12.57 18.30
CA TYR A 41 -26.53 -11.22 18.80
C TYR A 41 -25.34 -10.30 18.53
N SER A 42 -25.60 -9.01 18.28
CA SER A 42 -24.57 -7.98 18.06
C SER A 42 -23.64 -7.74 19.27
N THR A 43 -23.93 -8.35 20.42
CA THR A 43 -23.06 -8.31 21.60
C THR A 43 -22.06 -9.47 21.65
N THR A 44 -22.08 -10.37 20.67
CA THR A 44 -21.20 -11.53 20.62
C THR A 44 -19.81 -11.11 20.14
N PRO A 45 -18.72 -11.45 20.85
CA PRO A 45 -17.37 -11.09 20.43
C PRO A 45 -16.99 -11.67 19.05
N THR A 46 -16.42 -10.85 18.16
CA THR A 46 -15.99 -11.24 16.81
C THR A 46 -15.07 -12.46 16.79
N ALA A 47 -14.15 -12.56 17.77
CA ALA A 47 -13.24 -13.70 17.91
C ALA A 47 -13.98 -15.01 18.17
N ALA A 48 -15.10 -14.99 18.90
CA ALA A 48 -15.93 -16.16 19.13
C ALA A 48 -16.66 -16.58 17.84
N LEU A 49 -17.18 -15.61 17.08
CA LEU A 49 -17.82 -15.87 15.78
C LEU A 49 -16.83 -16.48 14.78
N GLN A 50 -15.61 -15.94 14.71
CA GLN A 50 -14.53 -16.47 13.88
C GLN A 50 -14.26 -17.93 14.19
N VAL A 51 -14.10 -18.29 15.47
CA VAL A 51 -13.86 -19.67 15.88
C VAL A 51 -15.02 -20.61 15.52
N ILE A 52 -16.27 -20.17 15.71
CA ILE A 52 -17.47 -20.96 15.37
C ILE A 52 -17.55 -21.23 13.86
N GLU A 53 -17.22 -20.25 13.05
CA GLU A 53 -17.22 -20.33 11.58
C GLU A 53 -15.96 -21.04 11.02
N GLY A 54 -15.05 -21.51 11.89
CA GLY A 54 -13.79 -22.13 11.48
C GLY A 54 -12.78 -21.16 10.86
N ILE A 55 -12.96 -19.87 11.10
CA ILE A 55 -12.14 -18.77 10.63
C ILE A 55 -11.03 -18.49 11.65
N ILE A 56 -9.79 -18.36 11.19
CA ILE A 56 -8.67 -18.00 12.06
C ILE A 56 -8.84 -16.54 12.52
N PRO A 57 -8.79 -16.25 13.83
CA PRO A 57 -8.91 -14.89 14.33
C PRO A 57 -7.88 -13.93 13.74
N LEU A 58 -8.31 -12.69 13.48
CA LEU A 58 -7.51 -11.68 12.77
C LEU A 58 -6.13 -11.45 13.39
N GLN A 59 -6.04 -11.40 14.72
CA GLN A 59 -4.78 -11.22 15.43
C GLN A 59 -3.78 -12.33 15.11
N ILE A 60 -4.22 -13.58 15.10
CA ILE A 60 -3.37 -14.74 14.81
C ILE A 60 -2.94 -14.73 13.35
N LYS A 61 -3.87 -14.42 12.44
CA LYS A 61 -3.56 -14.30 11.00
C LYS A 61 -2.54 -13.20 10.72
N ALA A 62 -2.66 -12.04 11.39
CA ALA A 62 -1.73 -10.94 11.24
C ALA A 62 -0.31 -11.32 11.70
N GLU A 63 -0.19 -12.04 12.83
CA GLU A 63 1.10 -12.55 13.31
C GLU A 63 1.71 -13.55 12.31
N GLN A 64 0.89 -14.47 11.77
CA GLN A 64 1.32 -15.44 10.77
C GLN A 64 1.83 -14.75 9.48
N GLU A 65 1.10 -13.76 8.97
CA GLU A 65 1.51 -12.99 7.78
C GLU A 65 2.79 -12.20 8.03
N ALA A 66 2.94 -11.59 9.22
CA ALA A 66 4.16 -10.88 9.58
C ALA A 66 5.39 -11.80 9.61
N VAL A 67 5.23 -13.03 10.11
CA VAL A 67 6.26 -14.08 10.13
C VAL A 67 6.63 -14.47 8.70
N TYR A 68 5.62 -14.72 7.85
CA TYR A 68 5.80 -15.08 6.45
C TYR A 68 6.53 -13.98 5.65
N VAL A 69 6.07 -12.73 5.72
CA VAL A 69 6.72 -11.60 5.02
C VAL A 69 8.16 -11.46 5.47
N ARG A 70 8.43 -11.60 6.78
CA ARG A 70 9.78 -11.50 7.32
C ARG A 70 10.70 -12.60 6.77
N THR A 71 10.21 -13.83 6.64
CA THR A 71 11.03 -14.98 6.24
C THR A 71 11.14 -15.13 4.74
N ALA A 72 10.02 -15.09 4.02
CA ALA A 72 9.96 -15.39 2.60
C ALA A 72 10.30 -14.18 1.71
N ARG A 73 9.98 -12.96 2.15
CA ARG A 73 10.20 -11.74 1.34
C ARG A 73 11.41 -10.96 1.80
N LEU A 74 11.57 -10.77 3.11
CA LEU A 74 12.69 -10.01 3.67
C LEU A 74 13.94 -10.86 3.96
N TYR A 75 13.90 -12.18 3.71
CA TYR A 75 14.99 -13.12 3.97
C TYR A 75 15.57 -13.01 5.40
N LYS A 76 14.70 -12.78 6.38
CA LYS A 76 15.06 -12.67 7.81
C LYS A 76 14.50 -13.84 8.60
N THR A 77 15.33 -14.41 9.46
CA THR A 77 14.87 -15.44 10.41
C THR A 77 13.81 -14.86 11.34
N SER A 78 12.75 -15.62 11.60
CA SER A 78 11.67 -15.21 12.50
C SER A 78 11.27 -16.35 13.45
N ASN A 79 10.81 -16.00 14.65
CA ASN A 79 10.31 -16.97 15.61
C ASN A 79 8.80 -16.77 15.80
N TYR A 80 8.04 -17.86 15.74
CA TYR A 80 6.63 -17.88 16.08
C TYR A 80 6.28 -19.18 16.78
N ASN A 81 5.58 -19.11 17.92
CA ASN A 81 5.18 -20.29 18.70
C ASN A 81 6.34 -21.25 19.03
N ASN A 82 7.52 -20.71 19.36
CA ASN A 82 8.78 -21.46 19.60
C ASN A 82 9.33 -22.21 18.37
N ILE A 83 8.79 -21.96 17.19
CA ILE A 83 9.29 -22.49 15.92
C ILE A 83 10.14 -21.41 15.26
N ASN A 84 11.36 -21.77 14.87
CA ASN A 84 12.27 -20.87 14.18
C ASN A 84 12.16 -21.06 12.67
N PHE A 85 11.69 -20.03 11.98
CA PHE A 85 11.56 -19.98 10.53
C PHE A 85 12.84 -19.38 9.95
N ASN A 86 13.73 -20.25 9.46
CA ASN A 86 14.93 -19.84 8.74
C ASN A 86 14.63 -19.81 7.23
N PRO A 87 14.86 -18.69 6.53
CA PRO A 87 14.68 -18.61 5.07
C PRO A 87 15.42 -19.72 4.30
N ASN A 88 16.59 -20.16 4.77
CA ASN A 88 17.39 -21.20 4.10
C ASN A 88 16.76 -22.60 4.14
N ASN A 89 15.71 -22.81 4.95
CA ASN A 89 15.02 -24.09 5.06
C ASN A 89 13.91 -24.27 4.03
N TYR A 90 13.61 -23.23 3.24
CA TYR A 90 12.53 -23.22 2.27
C TYR A 90 13.11 -23.00 0.88
N GLU A 91 12.68 -23.81 -0.09
CA GLU A 91 13.03 -23.59 -1.49
C GLU A 91 12.28 -22.35 -1.99
N ASP A 92 12.98 -21.49 -2.74
CA ASP A 92 12.32 -20.43 -3.49
C ASP A 92 11.37 -21.11 -4.48
N GLY A 93 10.07 -20.83 -4.35
CA GLY A 93 9.04 -21.57 -5.07
C GLY A 93 9.35 -21.56 -6.57
N THR A 94 9.63 -22.73 -7.14
CA THR A 94 9.99 -22.87 -8.55
C THR A 94 9.08 -22.02 -9.41
N THR A 95 9.69 -21.21 -10.27
CA THR A 95 9.09 -20.34 -11.30
C THR A 95 8.30 -21.15 -12.32
N SER A 96 7.23 -21.83 -11.89
CA SER A 96 6.13 -22.15 -12.78
C SER A 96 5.47 -20.82 -13.08
N THR A 97 5.79 -20.26 -14.24
CA THR A 97 5.24 -19.03 -14.83
C THR A 97 3.71 -19.13 -14.98
N LYS A 98 2.99 -19.09 -13.87
CA LYS A 98 1.66 -18.56 -13.76
C LYS A 98 1.88 -17.18 -13.18
N PHE A 99 1.75 -16.15 -14.01
CA PHE A 99 1.76 -14.76 -13.58
C PHE A 99 0.62 -14.54 -12.59
N TYR A 100 0.84 -14.90 -11.33
CA TYR A 100 0.06 -14.44 -10.21
C TYR A 100 0.51 -13.01 -9.94
N PRO A 101 -0.42 -12.05 -9.80
CA PRO A 101 -0.08 -10.66 -9.44
C PRO A 101 0.77 -10.53 -8.16
N ALA A 102 0.81 -11.57 -7.32
CA ALA A 102 1.58 -11.64 -6.09
C ALA A 102 3.08 -11.97 -6.28
N ILE A 103 3.54 -12.38 -7.47
CA ILE A 103 4.97 -12.51 -7.81
C ILE A 103 5.40 -11.20 -8.48
N PHE A 104 5.28 -10.10 -7.74
CA PHE A 104 5.85 -8.82 -8.13
C PHE A 104 7.31 -8.86 -7.69
N GLN A 105 8.22 -9.21 -8.60
CA GLN A 105 9.67 -9.07 -8.36
C GLN A 105 9.98 -7.57 -8.32
N LEU A 106 9.88 -7.00 -7.12
CA LEU A 106 10.00 -5.57 -6.85
C LEU A 106 11.42 -5.10 -7.18
N GLU A 107 12.40 -5.97 -6.94
CA GLU A 107 13.83 -5.73 -7.11
C GLU A 107 14.20 -5.57 -8.58
N ASP A 108 13.54 -6.31 -9.47
CA ASP A 108 13.78 -6.29 -10.91
C ASP A 108 13.12 -5.09 -11.62
N ARG A 109 12.22 -4.36 -10.93
CA ARG A 109 11.40 -3.28 -11.49
C ARG A 109 11.62 -1.92 -10.82
N ILE A 110 12.01 -1.90 -9.55
CA ILE A 110 12.26 -0.69 -8.76
C ILE A 110 13.69 -0.77 -8.23
N SER A 111 14.62 -0.12 -8.93
CA SER A 111 16.00 0.04 -8.45
C SER A 111 16.06 1.17 -7.42
N LEU A 112 16.00 0.84 -6.12
CA LEU A 112 16.29 1.79 -5.03
C LEU A 112 17.81 2.03 -4.84
N GLU A 113 18.65 1.12 -5.35
CA GLU A 113 20.12 1.18 -5.18
C GLU A 113 20.80 2.21 -6.07
N LYS A 114 20.14 2.67 -7.13
CA LYS A 114 20.50 3.96 -7.70
C LYS A 114 20.04 5.00 -6.70
N GLN A 115 20.97 5.46 -5.87
CA GLN A 115 20.98 6.87 -5.50
C GLN A 115 20.75 7.61 -6.81
N PHE A 116 19.52 8.04 -7.06
CA PHE A 116 19.25 9.01 -8.09
C PHE A 116 20.17 10.15 -7.69
N LEU A 117 21.27 10.34 -8.44
CA LEU A 117 21.91 11.63 -8.43
C LEU A 117 20.75 12.56 -8.79
N PRO A 118 20.27 13.43 -7.87
CA PRO A 118 19.15 14.29 -8.19
C PRO A 118 19.52 14.94 -9.51
N VAL A 119 18.67 14.77 -10.53
CA VAL A 119 18.87 15.47 -11.79
C VAL A 119 19.02 16.92 -11.39
N PRO A 120 20.19 17.55 -11.57
CA PRO A 120 20.44 18.84 -10.97
C PRO A 120 19.40 19.82 -11.52
N GLY A 121 18.54 20.32 -10.64
CA GLY A 121 17.53 21.29 -10.99
C GLY A 121 16.18 20.75 -11.47
N LEU A 122 15.78 19.49 -11.31
CA LEU A 122 14.37 19.10 -11.55
C LEU A 122 13.78 18.35 -10.37
N ASN A 123 12.82 18.96 -9.69
CA ASN A 123 12.12 18.42 -8.53
C ASN A 123 10.63 18.31 -8.85
N ILE A 124 10.05 17.12 -8.65
CA ILE A 124 8.60 16.93 -8.72
C ILE A 124 8.05 16.78 -7.32
N CYS A 125 7.03 17.57 -6.99
CA CYS A 125 6.28 17.44 -5.75
C CYS A 125 4.85 17.03 -6.05
N THR A 126 4.31 16.11 -5.25
CA THR A 126 2.94 15.61 -5.34
C THR A 126 2.24 15.84 -4.01
N ASP A 127 0.96 16.19 -4.06
CA ASP A 127 0.14 16.41 -2.87
C ASP A 127 -1.30 15.94 -3.08
N GLY A 128 -1.91 15.46 -2.00
CA GLY A 128 -3.32 15.13 -1.93
C GLY A 128 -3.92 15.80 -0.70
N SER A 129 -5.06 16.44 -0.87
CA SER A 129 -5.71 17.21 0.19
C SER A 129 -7.17 16.80 0.32
N LYS A 130 -7.69 16.93 1.54
CA LYS A 130 -9.12 16.79 1.81
C LYS A 130 -9.56 17.83 2.84
N ILE A 131 -10.60 18.57 2.50
CA ILE A 131 -11.29 19.49 3.39
C ILE A 131 -12.77 19.18 3.29
N GLU A 132 -13.36 18.71 4.40
CA GLU A 132 -14.78 18.39 4.50
C GLU A 132 -15.29 17.54 3.31
N ASP A 133 -16.08 18.14 2.43
CA ASP A 133 -16.71 17.54 1.26
C ASP A 133 -15.89 17.72 -0.04
N LYS A 134 -14.64 18.15 0.05
CA LYS A 134 -13.77 18.38 -1.11
C LYS A 134 -12.47 17.64 -0.96
N THR A 135 -12.13 16.88 -2.00
CA THR A 135 -10.85 16.21 -2.14
C THR A 135 -10.13 16.80 -3.35
N GLY A 136 -8.83 17.10 -3.21
CA GLY A 136 -8.00 17.68 -4.26
C GLY A 136 -6.70 16.91 -4.43
N SER A 137 -6.22 16.82 -5.66
CA SER A 137 -4.95 16.18 -6.03
C SER A 137 -4.13 17.20 -6.82
N ALA A 138 -2.83 17.28 -6.58
CA ALA A 138 -1.96 18.20 -7.29
C ALA A 138 -0.55 17.64 -7.43
N PHE A 139 0.13 18.01 -8.51
CA PHE A 139 1.59 17.89 -8.59
C PHE A 139 2.18 19.13 -9.26
N CYS A 140 3.44 19.42 -8.94
CA CYS A 140 4.20 20.47 -9.59
C CYS A 140 5.59 20.00 -9.95
N VAL A 141 6.15 20.61 -10.99
CA VAL A 141 7.51 20.42 -11.45
C VAL A 141 8.25 21.73 -11.22
N MET A 142 9.33 21.67 -10.46
CA MET A 142 10.15 22.80 -10.07
C MET A 142 11.56 22.64 -10.60
N GLU A 143 12.14 23.73 -11.08
CA GLU A 143 13.55 23.80 -11.47
C GLU A 143 14.20 25.01 -10.83
N GLU A 144 15.27 24.78 -10.07
CA GLU A 144 15.95 25.82 -9.26
C GLU A 144 14.97 26.63 -8.38
N ASP A 145 14.04 25.93 -7.71
CA ASP A 145 12.96 26.49 -6.88
C ASP A 145 11.89 27.32 -7.65
N ILE A 146 11.91 27.31 -8.98
CA ILE A 146 10.91 27.94 -9.83
C ILE A 146 9.95 26.89 -10.39
N THR A 147 8.65 27.03 -10.13
CA THR A 147 7.61 26.15 -10.69
C THR A 147 7.52 26.33 -12.21
N LYS A 148 7.85 25.29 -12.97
CA LYS A 148 7.71 25.24 -14.44
C LYS A 148 6.36 24.68 -14.90
N TYR A 149 5.82 23.74 -14.14
CA TYR A 149 4.55 23.10 -14.48
C TYR A 149 3.75 22.80 -13.22
N GLU A 150 2.43 22.97 -13.31
CA GLU A 150 1.49 22.61 -12.26
C GLU A 150 0.31 21.86 -12.87
N TRP A 151 -0.20 20.89 -12.12
CA TRP A 151 -1.43 20.19 -12.41
C TRP A 151 -2.22 20.06 -11.11
N ILE A 152 -3.52 20.32 -11.20
CA ILE A 152 -4.44 20.28 -10.07
C ILE A 152 -5.76 19.69 -10.56
N ALA A 153 -6.31 18.74 -9.82
CA ALA A 153 -7.63 18.19 -10.05
C ALA A 153 -8.46 18.13 -8.78
N GLN A 154 -9.74 18.46 -8.90
CA GLN A 154 -10.72 18.21 -7.85
C GLN A 154 -11.33 16.83 -8.06
N LEU A 155 -11.34 16.06 -6.98
CA LEU A 155 -11.88 14.71 -6.91
C LEU A 155 -13.27 14.71 -6.29
N SER A 156 -13.94 13.56 -6.39
CA SER A 156 -15.20 13.32 -5.70
C SER A 156 -15.06 13.56 -4.19
N PRO A 157 -16.07 14.12 -3.51
CA PRO A 157 -16.12 14.25 -2.05
C PRO A 157 -15.86 12.93 -1.30
N PHE A 158 -16.22 11.81 -1.93
CA PHE A 158 -16.06 10.46 -1.38
C PHE A 158 -14.62 9.94 -1.46
N ASN A 159 -13.76 10.57 -2.26
CA ASN A 159 -12.38 10.14 -2.40
C ASN A 159 -11.57 10.52 -1.16
N THR A 160 -10.61 9.66 -0.80
CA THR A 160 -9.69 9.85 0.33
C THR A 160 -8.48 10.67 -0.07
N VAL A 161 -7.75 11.21 0.90
CA VAL A 161 -6.44 11.88 0.68
C VAL A 161 -5.48 10.94 -0.05
N PHE A 162 -5.44 9.68 0.38
CA PHE A 162 -4.57 8.66 -0.25
C PHE A 162 -4.87 8.45 -1.74
N GLN A 163 -6.16 8.39 -2.13
CA GLN A 163 -6.53 8.30 -3.54
C GLN A 163 -6.14 9.55 -4.33
N ALA A 164 -6.14 10.72 -3.68
CA ALA A 164 -5.69 11.97 -4.29
C ALA A 164 -4.17 12.02 -4.45
N GLU A 165 -3.40 11.60 -3.45
CA GLU A 165 -1.94 11.48 -3.55
C GLU A 165 -1.53 10.48 -4.64
N LEU A 166 -2.21 9.33 -4.70
CA LEU A 166 -1.92 8.31 -5.71
C LEU A 166 -2.16 8.84 -7.13
N LEU A 167 -3.22 9.61 -7.33
CA LEU A 167 -3.50 10.26 -8.62
C LEU A 167 -2.44 11.30 -8.98
N ALA A 168 -1.96 12.08 -7.99
CA ALA A 168 -0.90 13.06 -8.22
C ALA A 168 0.40 12.39 -8.69
N ILE A 169 0.76 11.27 -8.08
CA ILE A 169 1.93 10.45 -8.48
C ILE A 169 1.72 9.88 -9.88
N GLN A 170 0.54 9.33 -10.17
CA GLN A 170 0.22 8.79 -11.48
C GLN A 170 0.38 9.84 -12.58
N GLU A 171 -0.17 11.04 -12.38
CA GLU A 171 -0.09 12.13 -13.36
C GLU A 171 1.33 12.69 -13.50
N ALA A 172 2.11 12.76 -12.42
CA ALA A 172 3.53 13.08 -12.48
C ALA A 172 4.31 12.07 -13.34
N CYS A 173 4.08 10.77 -13.15
CA CYS A 173 4.72 9.74 -13.98
C CYS A 173 4.29 9.83 -15.45
N LEU A 174 3.01 10.14 -15.71
CA LEU A 174 2.52 10.34 -17.07
C LEU A 174 3.14 11.56 -17.73
N TRP A 175 3.39 12.63 -16.96
CA TRP A 175 4.07 13.84 -17.45
C TRP A 175 5.51 13.56 -17.85
N GLU A 176 6.28 12.87 -17.00
CA GLU A 176 7.66 12.43 -17.29
C GLU A 176 7.73 11.52 -18.53
N ALA A 177 6.73 10.65 -18.71
CA ALA A 177 6.69 9.73 -19.84
C ALA A 177 6.30 10.39 -21.17
N ARG A 178 5.93 11.68 -21.20
CA ARG A 178 5.57 12.36 -22.45
C ARG A 178 6.83 12.55 -23.31
N PRO A 179 6.79 12.24 -24.60
CA PRO A 179 7.91 12.53 -25.48
C PRO A 179 8.15 14.04 -25.51
N THR A 180 9.35 14.46 -25.10
CA THR A 180 9.84 15.80 -25.40
C THR A 180 10.02 15.86 -26.91
N ASN A 181 9.06 16.46 -27.62
CA ASN A 181 9.23 16.78 -29.03
C ASN A 181 10.36 17.80 -29.13
N GLY A 182 11.57 17.34 -29.46
CA GLY A 182 12.71 18.17 -29.80
C GLY A 182 12.58 18.83 -31.17
#